data_AF-Q75EF6-F1
#
_entry.id   AF-Q75EF6-F1
#
_cell.length_a   1.000
_cell.length_b   1.000
_cell.length_c   1.000
_cell.angle_alpha   90.00
_cell.angle_beta   90.00
_cell.angle_gamma   90.00
#
_symmetry.space_group_name_H-M   'P 1'
#
loop_
_entity.id
_entity.type
_entity.pdbx_description
1 polymer ?
#
loop_
_entity_poly.entity_id
_entity_poly.type
_entity_poly.pdbx_seq_one_letter_code
_entity_poly.pdbx_strand_id
1 'polypeptide(L)'
;MPSMTSTVHSNGGIGRFLSEIPLVTRGLLLALLLWCFNAFMRFSQLQVLVFAWNFRRHDYEFWRLYGRFIAVNSNSAAALLALYQIYRNSSSLELDYFQANPVDYAFYLAFCTTTCAALTAACHALLGIEPGSLFPALDGMLLYTWALLNANVTVNYIVFNIRGKYLPLLNLFVHMLGGEPSGVLIILLGYAAAYIYCCLETRTAGPLYGKLAGLPHYGYPTLRDSHFRGSALLAPLIATQSGGPPSAAAAVSGNFRGKGRRLHDGKAVAAPRHAARAAGTGAVVPLTSTSALAAALAGPGLAVIDFYAVWCGPCKQLAPLLDQYAAKHTAVRFYKIDVDRFPGVAATHEVHAMPTVLFFRAGKEVARVQGANPSAIRAALQSYS
;
A
#
# COMPACT_ATOMS: atom_id res chain seq x y z
N MET A 1 49.25 2.26 -6.06
CA MET A 1 48.26 3.35 -6.10
C MET A 1 47.94 3.65 -7.56
N PRO A 2 46.66 3.53 -7.93
CA PRO A 2 46.02 4.57 -8.74
C PRO A 2 44.74 5.04 -8.05
N SER A 3 44.63 6.36 -7.98
CA SER A 3 43.46 7.13 -7.54
C SER A 3 42.24 6.84 -8.41
N MET A 4 41.17 6.35 -7.80
CA MET A 4 39.81 6.56 -8.31
C MET A 4 39.04 7.39 -7.29
N THR A 5 39.18 8.69 -7.45
CA THR A 5 38.18 9.69 -7.11
C THR A 5 36.86 9.35 -7.82
N SER A 6 35.97 8.59 -7.16
CA SER A 6 34.54 8.70 -7.49
C SER A 6 33.96 9.82 -6.66
N THR A 7 33.74 10.94 -7.32
CA THR A 7 33.01 12.09 -6.84
C THR A 7 31.69 11.65 -6.21
N VAL A 8 31.60 11.80 -4.88
CA VAL A 8 30.32 11.86 -4.18
C VAL A 8 29.64 13.13 -4.71
N HIS A 9 28.75 12.99 -5.69
CA HIS A 9 27.80 14.06 -6.02
C HIS A 9 26.82 14.21 -4.84
N SER A 10 27.28 14.94 -3.84
CA SER A 10 26.50 15.56 -2.78
C SER A 10 25.71 16.73 -3.39
N ASN A 11 24.74 16.44 -4.25
CA ASN A 11 23.75 17.43 -4.66
C ASN A 11 22.35 16.86 -4.38
N GLY A 12 21.80 17.26 -3.25
CA GLY A 12 20.37 17.22 -2.97
C GLY A 12 19.88 16.03 -2.15
N GLY A 13 20.37 15.84 -0.92
CA GLY A 13 19.74 14.89 0.02
C GLY A 13 18.24 15.16 0.23
N ILE A 14 17.86 16.43 0.30
CA ILE A 14 16.45 16.87 0.41
C ILE A 14 15.72 16.67 -0.93
N GLY A 15 16.36 16.93 -2.07
CA GLY A 15 15.77 16.74 -3.39
C GLY A 15 15.49 15.27 -3.69
N ARG A 16 16.41 14.36 -3.33
CA ARG A 16 16.21 12.92 -3.41
C ARG A 16 15.11 12.46 -2.46
N PHE A 17 15.13 12.89 -1.21
CA PHE A 17 14.08 12.56 -0.24
C PHE A 17 12.68 13.01 -0.73
N LEU A 18 12.54 14.23 -1.24
CA LEU A 18 11.28 14.74 -1.81
C LEU A 18 10.87 14.02 -3.11
N SER A 19 11.80 13.40 -3.82
CA SER A 19 11.51 12.57 -5.00
C SER A 19 11.12 11.14 -4.64
N GLU A 20 11.49 10.65 -3.45
CA GLU A 20 11.06 9.34 -2.92
C GLU A 20 9.63 9.37 -2.40
N ILE A 21 9.09 10.56 -2.07
CA ILE A 21 7.70 10.72 -1.66
C ILE A 21 6.78 10.58 -2.89
N PRO A 22 5.76 9.71 -2.83
CA PRO A 22 4.76 9.56 -3.88
C PRO A 22 4.07 10.89 -4.25
N LEU A 23 3.59 10.99 -5.49
CA LEU A 23 3.28 12.28 -6.11
C LEU A 23 2.10 12.99 -5.45
N VAL A 24 1.03 12.26 -5.12
CA VAL A 24 -0.17 12.81 -4.49
C VAL A 24 0.07 13.04 -3.00
N THR A 25 0.72 12.10 -2.32
CA THR A 25 1.15 12.22 -0.91
C THR A 25 2.02 13.46 -0.72
N ARG A 26 2.94 13.74 -1.64
CA ARG A 26 3.77 14.94 -1.64
C ARG A 26 2.93 16.20 -1.77
N GLY A 27 1.95 16.23 -2.67
CA GLY A 27 1.02 17.34 -2.81
C GLY A 27 0.22 17.60 -1.53
N LEU A 28 -0.28 16.54 -0.90
CA LEU A 28 -1.00 16.60 0.37
C LEU A 28 -0.13 17.18 1.49
N LEU A 29 1.10 16.70 1.64
CA LEU A 29 2.04 17.19 2.65
C LEU A 29 2.44 18.64 2.41
N LEU A 30 2.67 19.04 1.15
CA LEU A 30 2.97 20.43 0.81
C LEU A 30 1.80 21.35 1.19
N ALA A 31 0.55 20.92 0.95
CA ALA A 31 -0.63 21.68 1.34
C ALA A 31 -0.74 21.84 2.87
N LEU A 32 -0.49 20.77 3.63
CA LEU A 32 -0.48 20.80 5.10
C LEU A 32 0.66 21.67 5.65
N LEU A 33 1.86 21.57 5.09
CA LEU A 33 3.01 22.39 5.48
C LEU A 33 2.79 23.86 5.15
N LEU A 34 2.20 24.17 3.99
CA LEU A 34 1.83 25.53 3.60
C LEU A 34 0.82 26.12 4.59
N TRP A 35 -0.13 25.31 5.07
CA TRP A 35 -1.05 25.72 6.13
C TRP A 35 -0.33 25.98 7.46
N CYS A 36 0.55 25.09 7.90
CA CYS A 36 1.34 25.30 9.12
C CYS A 36 2.19 26.58 9.03
N PHE A 37 2.83 26.82 7.88
CA PHE A 37 3.59 28.04 7.63
C PHE A 37 2.70 29.28 7.66
N ASN A 38 1.52 29.20 7.05
CA ASN A 38 0.53 30.28 7.11
C ASN A 38 0.06 30.58 8.54
N ALA A 39 -0.25 29.54 9.32
CA ALA A 39 -0.66 29.68 10.71
C ALA A 39 0.44 30.32 11.57
N PHE A 40 1.71 30.02 11.26
CA PHE A 40 2.87 30.64 11.90
C PHE A 40 3.02 32.12 11.52
N MET A 41 2.93 32.45 10.23
CA MET A 41 3.07 33.82 9.71
C MET A 41 1.82 34.70 9.91
N ARG A 42 0.69 34.09 10.28
CA ARG A 42 -0.61 34.75 10.52
C ARG A 42 -1.14 35.55 9.32
N PHE A 43 -1.02 35.05 8.09
CA PHE A 43 -1.65 35.74 6.97
C PHE A 43 -3.18 35.67 7.07
N SER A 44 -3.83 36.83 7.10
CA SER A 44 -5.29 36.97 7.23
C SER A 44 -6.07 36.37 6.06
N GLN A 45 -5.50 36.42 4.85
CA GLN A 45 -6.14 35.96 3.61
C GLN A 45 -6.37 34.43 3.59
N LEU A 46 -5.48 33.65 4.18
CA LEU A 46 -5.60 32.19 4.18
C LEU A 46 -6.60 31.69 5.23
N GLN A 47 -7.02 32.51 6.21
CA GLN A 47 -8.11 32.13 7.12
C GLN A 47 -9.47 32.03 6.42
N VAL A 48 -9.63 32.71 5.27
CA VAL A 48 -10.84 32.63 4.43
C VAL A 48 -11.06 31.21 3.89
N LEU A 49 -9.99 30.44 3.69
CA LEU A 49 -10.07 29.04 3.22
C LEU A 49 -10.67 28.08 4.26
N VAL A 50 -10.69 28.45 5.54
CA VAL A 50 -11.08 27.57 6.66
C VAL A 50 -12.37 28.00 7.36
N PHE A 51 -12.82 29.24 7.13
CA PHE A 51 -13.98 29.77 7.84
C PHE A 51 -15.30 29.07 7.46
N ALA A 52 -16.18 28.94 8.46
CA ALA A 52 -17.37 28.09 8.47
C ALA A 52 -18.22 28.18 7.20
N TRP A 53 -18.49 27.01 6.60
CA TRP A 53 -19.50 26.87 5.58
C TRP A 53 -20.88 26.86 6.25
N ASN A 54 -21.56 28.00 6.20
CA ASN A 54 -23.00 28.04 6.46
C ASN A 54 -23.72 27.60 5.18
N PHE A 55 -24.39 26.45 5.21
CA PHE A 55 -25.22 25.92 4.12
C PHE A 55 -26.29 26.92 3.62
N ARG A 56 -26.52 28.00 4.38
CA ARG A 56 -27.59 28.97 4.22
C ARG A 56 -27.28 30.15 3.28
N ARG A 57 -26.12 30.22 2.61
CA ARG A 57 -25.79 31.34 1.69
C ARG A 57 -25.27 30.88 0.33
N HIS A 58 -25.80 31.52 -0.72
CA HIS A 58 -25.73 31.16 -2.14
C HIS A 58 -24.38 31.48 -2.83
N ASP A 59 -23.25 31.38 -2.15
CA ASP A 59 -21.96 31.68 -2.75
C ASP A 59 -21.28 30.36 -3.14
N TYR A 60 -20.91 30.21 -4.41
CA TYR A 60 -20.33 29.01 -5.04
C TYR A 60 -18.93 28.62 -4.50
N GLU A 61 -18.67 28.78 -3.21
CA GLU A 61 -17.36 28.66 -2.55
C GLU A 61 -17.05 27.24 -2.06
N PHE A 62 -17.37 26.22 -2.87
CA PHE A 62 -17.27 24.81 -2.48
C PHE A 62 -15.88 24.39 -1.99
N TRP A 63 -14.82 25.11 -2.38
CA TRP A 63 -13.44 24.88 -1.93
C TRP A 63 -13.27 25.06 -0.41
N ARG A 64 -14.07 25.89 0.25
CA ARG A 64 -14.02 26.10 1.72
C ARG A 64 -14.33 24.82 2.49
N LEU A 65 -15.14 23.94 1.91
CA LEU A 65 -15.45 22.63 2.47
C LEU A 65 -14.18 21.77 2.63
N TYR A 66 -13.27 21.87 1.65
CA TYR A 66 -12.02 21.12 1.61
C TYR A 66 -10.92 21.76 2.45
N GLY A 67 -10.92 23.10 2.57
CA GLY A 67 -9.94 23.81 3.40
C GLY A 67 -9.97 23.38 4.88
N ARG A 68 -11.14 22.95 5.38
CA ARG A 68 -11.29 22.44 6.76
C ARG A 68 -10.55 21.13 7.04
N PHE A 69 -10.23 20.33 6.01
CA PHE A 69 -9.38 19.14 6.15
C PHE A 69 -7.89 19.48 6.27
N ILE A 70 -7.49 20.68 5.83
CA ILE A 70 -6.09 21.15 5.85
C ILE A 70 -5.82 21.95 7.13
N ALA A 71 -6.87 22.36 7.86
CA ALA A 71 -6.82 23.15 9.08
C ALA A 71 -6.23 22.38 10.28
N VAL A 72 -4.91 22.24 10.33
CA VAL A 72 -4.16 21.64 11.46
C VAL A 72 -4.13 22.62 12.64
N ASN A 73 -4.44 22.11 13.85
CA ASN A 73 -4.32 22.90 15.08
C ASN A 73 -2.83 23.11 15.44
N SER A 74 -2.48 24.30 15.94
CA SER A 74 -1.13 24.87 15.97
C SER A 74 -0.22 24.40 17.12
N ASN A 75 -0.54 23.28 17.79
CA ASN A 75 0.36 22.68 18.78
C ASN A 75 1.53 21.99 18.04
N SER A 76 2.73 22.58 18.11
CA SER A 76 3.90 22.20 17.28
C SER A 76 4.27 20.71 17.35
N ALA A 77 4.22 20.10 18.54
CA ALA A 77 4.54 18.68 18.71
C ALA A 77 3.44 17.73 18.20
N ALA A 78 2.18 18.03 18.50
CA ALA A 78 1.03 17.20 18.09
C ALA A 78 0.79 17.29 16.57
N ALA A 79 0.95 18.49 16.00
CA ALA A 79 0.86 18.72 14.56
C ALA A 79 1.92 17.90 13.81
N LEU A 80 3.18 17.89 14.27
CA LEU A 80 4.26 17.14 13.63
C LEU A 80 4.01 15.63 13.65
N LEU A 81 3.51 15.10 14.78
CA LEU A 81 3.11 13.71 14.87
C LEU A 81 1.98 13.37 13.90
N ALA A 82 0.97 14.24 13.78
CA ALA A 82 -0.14 14.04 12.86
C ALA A 82 0.28 14.10 11.39
N LEU A 83 1.16 15.05 11.03
CA LEU A 83 1.79 15.14 9.71
C LEU A 83 2.55 13.85 9.36
N TYR A 84 3.31 13.32 10.32
CA TYR A 84 4.02 12.05 10.13
C TYR A 84 3.06 10.86 9.96
N GLN A 85 1.98 10.80 10.74
CA GLN A 85 0.96 9.75 10.60
C GLN A 85 0.28 9.80 9.24
N ILE A 86 -0.10 10.99 8.78
CA ILE A 86 -0.66 11.22 7.44
C ILE A 86 0.35 10.79 6.38
N TYR A 87 1.60 11.24 6.45
CA TYR A 87 2.66 10.81 5.52
C TYR A 87 2.77 9.29 5.44
N ARG A 88 2.91 8.61 6.59
CA ARG A 88 3.10 7.17 6.66
C ARG A 88 1.92 6.41 6.06
N ASN A 89 0.70 6.76 6.49
CA ASN A 89 -0.51 6.07 6.05
C ASN A 89 -0.82 6.38 4.57
N SER A 90 -0.68 7.64 4.16
CA SER A 90 -0.89 8.12 2.79
C SER A 90 0.11 7.50 1.81
N SER A 91 1.40 7.51 2.12
CA SER A 91 2.46 6.94 1.28
C SER A 91 2.28 5.44 1.09
N SER A 92 1.99 4.70 2.16
CA SER A 92 1.73 3.26 2.07
C SER A 92 0.48 2.94 1.25
N LEU A 93 -0.59 3.74 1.37
CA LEU A 93 -1.79 3.57 0.54
C LEU A 93 -1.49 3.86 -0.95
N GLU A 94 -0.81 4.96 -1.26
CA GLU A 94 -0.48 5.31 -2.65
C GLU A 94 0.38 4.23 -3.31
N LEU A 95 1.39 3.72 -2.61
CA LEU A 95 2.33 2.74 -3.15
C LEU A 95 1.78 1.31 -3.15
N ASP A 96 1.23 0.83 -2.03
CA ASP A 96 0.87 -0.58 -1.88
C ASP A 96 -0.58 -0.86 -2.34
N TYR A 97 -1.52 0.03 -2.05
CA TYR A 97 -2.94 -0.18 -2.37
C TYR A 97 -3.31 0.29 -3.79
N PHE A 98 -2.90 1.51 -4.12
CA PHE A 98 -3.15 2.11 -5.44
C PHE A 98 -2.05 1.84 -6.46
N GLN A 99 -1.03 1.03 -6.11
CA GLN A 99 0.05 0.62 -7.02
C GLN A 99 0.78 1.80 -7.68
N ALA A 100 0.94 2.90 -6.94
CA ALA A 100 1.51 4.16 -7.43
C ALA A 100 0.71 4.82 -8.57
N ASN A 101 -0.57 4.50 -8.76
CA ASN A 101 -1.44 5.21 -9.70
C ASN A 101 -1.98 6.51 -9.05
N PRO A 102 -1.53 7.70 -9.49
CA PRO A 102 -1.90 8.96 -8.87
C PRO A 102 -3.38 9.30 -9.08
N VAL A 103 -3.99 8.87 -10.19
CA VAL A 103 -5.39 9.19 -10.52
C VAL A 103 -6.35 8.48 -9.57
N ASP A 104 -6.11 7.19 -9.33
CA ASP A 104 -6.95 6.39 -8.44
C ASP A 104 -6.85 6.88 -6.99
N TYR A 105 -5.63 7.22 -6.55
CA TYR A 105 -5.45 7.71 -5.19
C TYR A 105 -6.01 9.12 -4.99
N ALA A 106 -5.84 10.02 -5.96
CA ALA A 106 -6.46 11.35 -5.92
C ALA A 106 -7.99 11.26 -5.93
N PHE A 107 -8.56 10.35 -6.73
CA PHE A 107 -9.99 10.07 -6.72
C PHE A 107 -10.47 9.56 -5.36
N TYR A 108 -9.74 8.63 -4.73
CA TYR A 108 -10.04 8.15 -3.38
C TYR A 108 -10.05 9.29 -2.36
N LEU A 109 -9.04 10.16 -2.36
CA LEU A 109 -8.98 11.31 -1.46
C LEU A 109 -10.14 12.28 -1.68
N ALA A 110 -10.46 12.59 -2.94
CA ALA A 110 -11.59 13.45 -3.29
C ALA A 110 -12.93 12.84 -2.87
N PHE A 111 -13.13 11.54 -3.11
CA PHE A 111 -14.34 10.83 -2.73
C PHE A 111 -14.51 10.76 -1.21
N CYS A 112 -13.46 10.44 -0.46
CA CYS A 112 -13.56 10.33 1.00
C CYS A 112 -13.76 11.70 1.65
N THR A 113 -13.07 12.74 1.18
CA THR A 113 -13.25 14.10 1.70
C THR A 113 -14.63 14.67 1.38
N THR A 114 -15.15 14.47 0.17
CA THR A 114 -16.54 14.86 -0.19
C THR A 114 -17.57 14.13 0.66
N THR A 115 -17.44 12.81 0.78
CA THR A 115 -18.38 11.99 1.57
C THR A 115 -18.34 12.40 3.04
N CYS A 116 -17.15 12.55 3.62
CA CYS A 116 -16.99 13.01 5.00
C CYS A 116 -17.60 14.40 5.22
N ALA A 117 -17.43 15.31 4.27
CA ALA A 117 -17.99 16.64 4.35
C ALA A 117 -19.53 16.64 4.25
N ALA A 118 -20.10 15.81 3.38
CA ALA A 118 -21.55 15.62 3.28
C ALA A 118 -22.13 15.01 4.56
N LEU A 119 -21.47 13.99 5.13
CA LEU A 119 -21.85 13.39 6.42
C LEU A 119 -21.77 14.42 7.55
N THR A 120 -20.73 15.26 7.55
CA THR A 120 -20.59 16.35 8.53
C THR A 120 -21.74 17.35 8.41
N ALA A 121 -22.10 17.75 7.20
CA ALA A 121 -23.23 18.65 6.96
C ALA A 121 -24.57 18.05 7.44
N ALA A 122 -24.78 16.75 7.20
CA ALA A 122 -25.95 16.03 7.71
C ALA A 122 -25.96 15.98 9.24
N CYS A 123 -24.82 15.67 9.88
CA CYS A 123 -24.70 15.70 11.35
C CYS A 123 -24.96 17.08 11.92
N HIS A 124 -24.49 18.15 11.27
CA HIS A 124 -24.79 19.51 11.69
C HIS A 124 -26.28 19.82 11.59
N ALA A 125 -26.94 19.44 10.49
CA ALA A 125 -28.38 19.65 10.30
C ALA A 125 -29.24 18.87 11.32
N LEU A 126 -28.82 17.67 11.72
CA LEU A 126 -29.59 16.80 12.61
C LEU A 126 -29.30 17.04 14.11
N LEU A 127 -28.05 17.31 14.47
CA LEU A 127 -27.58 17.37 15.86
C LEU A 127 -27.16 18.78 16.30
N GLY A 128 -27.09 19.74 15.39
CA GLY A 128 -26.66 21.12 15.68
C GLY A 128 -25.18 21.24 16.06
N ILE A 129 -24.38 20.18 15.85
CA ILE A 129 -22.95 20.17 16.21
C ILE A 129 -22.16 20.80 15.05
N GLU A 130 -21.47 21.91 15.33
CA GLU A 130 -20.50 22.49 14.40
C GLU A 130 -19.09 22.02 14.78
N PRO A 131 -18.44 21.14 13.99
CA PRO A 131 -17.04 20.84 14.23
C PRO A 131 -16.20 22.10 13.97
N GLY A 132 -15.02 22.22 14.59
CA GLY A 132 -14.08 23.28 14.26
C GLY A 132 -13.27 22.93 13.00
N SER A 133 -12.58 21.79 13.04
CA SER A 133 -11.70 21.28 11.99
C SER A 133 -12.15 19.89 11.51
N LEU A 134 -11.90 19.57 10.23
CA LEU A 134 -12.07 18.24 9.67
C LEU A 134 -10.74 17.49 9.50
N PHE A 135 -9.64 18.08 9.96
CA PHE A 135 -8.33 17.45 9.90
C PHE A 135 -8.28 16.07 10.60
N PRO A 136 -8.87 15.85 11.80
CA PRO A 136 -8.89 14.52 12.41
C PRO A 136 -9.64 13.47 11.56
N ALA A 137 -10.62 13.90 10.75
CA ALA A 137 -11.29 12.99 9.83
C ALA A 137 -10.38 12.56 8.66
N LEU A 138 -9.47 13.44 8.22
CA LEU A 138 -8.46 13.12 7.19
C LEU A 138 -7.50 12.05 7.68
N ASP A 139 -6.94 12.22 8.88
CA ASP A 139 -6.12 11.16 9.48
C ASP A 139 -6.94 9.87 9.68
N GLY A 140 -8.18 10.01 10.17
CA GLY A 140 -9.08 8.89 10.40
C GLY A 140 -9.37 8.06 9.14
N MET A 141 -9.74 8.71 8.03
CA MET A 141 -10.03 8.00 6.77
C MET A 141 -8.81 7.25 6.23
N LEU A 142 -7.62 7.85 6.33
CA LEU A 142 -6.36 7.21 5.89
C LEU A 142 -6.00 6.04 6.80
N LEU A 143 -6.10 6.22 8.12
CA LEU A 143 -5.80 5.19 9.10
C LEU A 143 -6.73 3.99 8.97
N TYR A 144 -8.03 4.23 8.75
CA TYR A 144 -9.02 3.16 8.60
C TYR A 144 -8.71 2.27 7.39
N THR A 145 -8.53 2.87 6.21
CA THR A 145 -8.22 2.14 4.98
C THR A 145 -6.89 1.41 5.10
N TRP A 146 -5.86 2.06 5.67
CA TRP A 146 -4.58 1.43 5.92
C TRP A 146 -4.70 0.22 6.87
N ALA A 147 -5.47 0.34 7.94
CA ALA A 147 -5.66 -0.71 8.94
C ALA A 147 -6.41 -1.94 8.39
N LEU A 148 -7.32 -1.75 7.43
CA LEU A 148 -8.01 -2.85 6.75
C LEU A 148 -7.03 -3.71 5.94
N LEU A 149 -6.11 -3.06 5.23
CA LEU A 149 -5.12 -3.73 4.38
C LEU A 149 -4.01 -4.39 5.21
N ASN A 150 -3.64 -3.74 6.31
CA ASN A 150 -2.57 -4.16 7.20
C ASN A 150 -3.10 -4.80 8.50
N ALA A 151 -4.25 -5.48 8.44
CA ALA A 151 -4.94 -6.01 9.60
C ALA A 151 -4.08 -6.95 10.48
N ASN A 152 -3.18 -7.72 9.84
CA ASN A 152 -2.29 -8.69 10.49
C ASN A 152 -0.90 -8.13 10.81
N VAL A 153 -0.56 -6.93 10.33
CA VAL A 153 0.74 -6.30 10.58
C VAL A 153 0.79 -5.79 12.02
N THR A 154 1.87 -6.06 12.73
CA THR A 154 2.10 -5.51 14.07
C THR A 154 2.74 -4.13 13.96
N VAL A 155 2.09 -3.13 14.55
CA VAL A 155 2.60 -1.76 14.65
C VAL A 155 2.97 -1.48 16.09
N ASN A 156 4.15 -0.91 16.28
CA ASN A 156 4.56 -0.39 17.58
C ASN A 156 3.85 0.95 17.82
N TYR A 157 3.00 0.98 18.85
CA TYR A 157 2.34 2.19 19.31
C TYR A 157 2.92 2.60 20.66
N ILE A 158 3.86 3.54 20.63
CA ILE A 158 4.65 4.09 21.75
C ILE A 158 5.47 3.01 22.48
N VAL A 159 4.82 2.07 23.17
CA VAL A 159 5.45 0.98 23.95
C VAL A 159 4.88 -0.39 23.58
N PHE A 160 3.66 -0.46 23.05
CA PHE A 160 2.95 -1.72 22.85
C PHE A 160 2.93 -2.15 21.37
N ASN A 161 3.17 -3.43 21.11
CA ASN A 161 2.98 -4.02 19.80
C ASN A 161 1.51 -4.42 19.61
N ILE A 162 0.81 -3.73 18.72
CA ILE A 162 -0.62 -3.92 18.48
C ILE A 162 -0.83 -4.31 17.02
N ARG A 163 -1.75 -5.24 16.76
CA ARG A 163 -2.11 -5.61 15.38
C ARG A 163 -2.86 -4.47 14.71
N GLY A 164 -2.59 -4.24 13.42
CA GLY A 164 -3.16 -3.15 12.63
C GLY A 164 -4.69 -3.08 12.70
N LYS A 165 -5.38 -4.22 12.79
CA LYS A 165 -6.84 -4.29 12.95
C LYS A 165 -7.41 -3.53 14.14
N TYR A 166 -6.61 -3.29 15.19
CA TYR A 166 -7.05 -2.60 16.40
C TYR A 166 -6.66 -1.12 16.43
N LEU A 167 -5.88 -0.63 15.46
CA LEU A 167 -5.41 0.76 15.44
C LEU A 167 -6.55 1.78 15.35
N PRO A 168 -7.62 1.59 14.54
CA PRO A 168 -8.72 2.57 14.53
C PRO A 168 -9.43 2.66 15.88
N LEU A 169 -9.60 1.53 16.57
CA LEU A 169 -10.20 1.50 17.91
C LEU A 169 -9.30 2.18 18.95
N LEU A 170 -7.99 1.93 18.87
CA LEU A 170 -7.01 2.57 19.74
C LEU A 170 -6.96 4.09 19.50
N ASN A 171 -7.00 4.54 18.24
CA ASN A 171 -7.00 5.95 17.89
C ASN A 171 -8.23 6.66 18.47
N LEU A 172 -9.43 6.07 18.36
CA LEU A 172 -10.63 6.59 19.02
C LEU A 172 -10.47 6.66 20.54
N PHE A 173 -9.93 5.60 21.16
CA PHE A 173 -9.71 5.56 22.59
C PHE A 173 -8.75 6.66 23.07
N VAL A 174 -7.65 6.90 22.36
CA VAL A 174 -6.69 7.97 22.66
C VAL A 174 -7.34 9.35 22.55
N HIS A 175 -8.14 9.60 21.51
CA HIS A 175 -8.85 10.87 21.38
C HIS A 175 -9.96 11.04 22.43
N MET A 176 -10.60 9.95 22.85
CA MET A 176 -11.56 9.96 23.96
C MET A 176 -10.89 10.34 25.29
N LEU A 177 -9.68 9.81 25.55
CA LEU A 177 -8.88 10.18 26.73
C LEU A 177 -8.39 11.63 26.68
N GLY A 178 -8.17 12.18 25.48
CA GLY A 178 -7.78 13.57 25.27
C GLY A 178 -8.85 14.61 25.63
N GLY A 179 -10.08 14.18 25.95
CA GLY A 179 -11.14 15.06 26.47
C GLY A 179 -11.88 15.88 25.40
N GLU A 180 -11.72 15.58 24.11
CA GLU A 180 -12.43 16.26 23.01
C GLU A 180 -13.49 15.32 22.37
N PRO A 181 -14.73 15.27 22.90
CA PRO A 181 -15.77 14.38 22.37
C PRO A 181 -16.18 14.72 20.92
N SER A 182 -16.07 15.99 20.52
CA SER A 182 -16.28 16.43 19.14
C SER A 182 -15.24 15.84 18.19
N GLY A 183 -13.98 15.69 18.63
CA GLY A 183 -12.90 15.07 17.87
C GLY A 183 -13.17 13.60 17.55
N VAL A 184 -13.70 12.85 18.52
CA VAL A 184 -14.11 11.44 18.34
C VAL A 184 -15.19 11.33 17.26
N LEU A 185 -16.21 12.19 17.30
CA LEU A 185 -17.27 12.20 16.29
C LEU A 185 -16.72 12.49 14.89
N ILE A 186 -15.83 13.48 14.76
CA ILE A 186 -15.19 13.82 13.47
C ILE A 186 -14.38 12.63 12.92
N ILE A 187 -13.62 11.93 13.76
CA ILE A 187 -12.86 10.74 13.35
C ILE A 187 -13.80 9.62 12.88
N LEU A 188 -14.91 9.40 13.60
CA LEU A 188 -15.93 8.43 13.19
C LEU A 188 -16.55 8.76 11.84
N LEU A 189 -16.78 10.04 11.53
CA LEU A 189 -17.23 10.47 10.20
C LEU A 189 -16.19 10.17 9.12
N GLY A 190 -14.90 10.34 9.42
CA GLY A 190 -13.80 9.91 8.54
C GLY A 190 -13.79 8.39 8.31
N TYR A 191 -13.98 7.59 9.35
CA TYR A 191 -14.09 6.13 9.25
C TYR A 191 -15.31 5.72 8.42
N ALA A 192 -16.45 6.38 8.61
CA ALA A 192 -17.67 6.12 7.84
C ALA A 192 -17.46 6.43 6.35
N ALA A 193 -16.80 7.55 6.01
CA ALA A 193 -16.49 7.89 4.63
C ALA A 193 -15.59 6.84 3.95
N ALA A 194 -14.54 6.41 4.64
CA ALA A 194 -13.66 5.35 4.16
C ALA A 194 -14.37 3.98 4.06
N TYR A 195 -15.25 3.66 5.01
CA TYR A 195 -16.10 2.47 4.96
C TYR A 195 -16.99 2.45 3.72
N ILE A 196 -17.65 3.56 3.41
CA ILE A 196 -18.51 3.71 2.24
C ILE A 196 -17.70 3.47 0.96
N TYR A 197 -16.49 4.07 0.86
CA TYR A 197 -15.61 3.83 -0.27
C TYR A 197 -15.27 2.32 -0.42
N CYS A 198 -14.90 1.64 0.65
CA CYS A 198 -14.62 0.19 0.61
C CYS A 198 -15.84 -0.64 0.18
N CYS A 199 -17.05 -0.27 0.61
CA CYS A 199 -18.29 -0.93 0.19
C CYS A 199 -18.50 -0.81 -1.33
N LEU A 200 -18.25 0.38 -1.87
CA LEU A 200 -18.40 0.64 -3.31
C LEU A 200 -17.34 -0.11 -4.14
N GLU A 201 -16.09 -0.13 -3.67
CA GLU A 201 -15.00 -0.83 -4.36
C GLU A 201 -15.23 -2.34 -4.41
N THR A 202 -15.67 -2.92 -3.30
CA THR A 202 -15.95 -4.37 -3.21
C THR A 202 -17.33 -4.76 -3.73
N ARG A 203 -18.22 -3.79 -3.98
CA ARG A 203 -19.67 -4.02 -4.22
C ARG A 203 -20.32 -4.88 -3.16
N THR A 204 -19.90 -4.71 -1.91
CA THR A 204 -20.43 -5.43 -0.75
C THR A 204 -20.95 -4.47 0.30
N ALA A 205 -21.61 -5.02 1.33
CA ALA A 205 -21.98 -4.26 2.52
C ALA A 205 -20.78 -3.93 3.43
N GLY A 206 -19.55 -4.27 3.02
CA GLY A 206 -18.30 -3.94 3.70
C GLY A 206 -17.83 -4.96 4.76
N PRO A 207 -16.63 -4.75 5.33
CA PRO A 207 -16.00 -5.69 6.27
C PRO A 207 -16.81 -5.93 7.55
N LEU A 208 -17.56 -4.93 8.02
CA LEU A 208 -18.33 -5.02 9.25
C LEU A 208 -19.48 -6.02 9.08
N TYR A 209 -20.17 -5.98 7.94
CA TYR A 209 -21.21 -6.95 7.61
C TYR A 209 -20.64 -8.36 7.53
N GLY A 210 -19.47 -8.54 6.90
CA GLY A 210 -18.77 -9.82 6.85
C GLY A 210 -18.52 -10.41 8.23
N LYS A 211 -18.06 -9.57 9.17
CA LYS A 211 -17.82 -9.96 10.56
C LYS A 211 -19.11 -10.33 11.30
N LEU A 212 -20.19 -9.58 11.09
CA LEU A 212 -21.50 -9.85 11.70
C LEU A 212 -22.15 -11.13 11.14
N ALA A 213 -21.98 -11.38 9.85
CA ALA A 213 -22.51 -12.55 9.15
C ALA A 213 -21.64 -13.81 9.28
N GLY A 214 -20.49 -13.74 9.98
CA GLY A 214 -19.56 -14.85 10.14
C GLY A 214 -18.82 -15.26 8.86
N LEU A 215 -18.75 -14.37 7.86
CA LEU A 215 -18.07 -14.62 6.58
C LEU A 215 -16.62 -14.12 6.65
N PRO A 216 -15.62 -15.02 6.74
CA PRO A 216 -14.21 -14.59 6.74
C PRO A 216 -13.85 -13.94 5.41
N HIS A 217 -13.08 -12.84 5.47
CA HIS A 217 -12.59 -12.09 4.31
C HIS A 217 -13.66 -11.42 3.41
N TYR A 218 -14.92 -11.33 3.87
CA TYR A 218 -15.96 -10.62 3.14
C TYR A 218 -15.79 -9.10 3.22
N GLY A 219 -15.93 -8.42 2.08
CA GLY A 219 -15.92 -6.96 1.99
C GLY A 219 -14.56 -6.29 2.24
N TYR A 220 -13.48 -7.06 2.30
CA TYR A 220 -12.12 -6.52 2.31
C TYR A 220 -11.67 -6.25 0.88
N PRO A 221 -11.17 -5.04 0.57
CA PRO A 221 -10.72 -4.73 -0.77
C PRO A 221 -9.48 -5.53 -1.14
N THR A 222 -9.52 -6.20 -2.30
CA THR A 222 -8.39 -6.94 -2.85
C THR A 222 -7.81 -6.20 -4.06
N LEU A 223 -6.56 -6.49 -4.43
CA LEU A 223 -5.90 -5.90 -5.61
C LEU A 223 -6.64 -6.17 -6.94
N ARG A 224 -7.59 -7.11 -6.96
CA ARG A 224 -8.39 -7.44 -8.16
C ARG A 224 -9.68 -6.64 -8.26
N ASP A 225 -10.12 -6.00 -7.16
CA ASP A 225 -11.36 -5.24 -7.12
C ASP A 225 -11.10 -3.83 -7.69
N SER A 226 -11.26 -3.67 -9.00
CA SER A 226 -11.05 -2.39 -9.69
C SER A 226 -12.37 -1.69 -10.07
N HIS A 227 -13.49 -2.11 -9.49
CA HIS A 227 -14.83 -1.67 -9.88
C HIS A 227 -15.10 -0.18 -9.63
N PHE A 228 -14.47 0.42 -8.63
CA PHE A 228 -14.72 1.80 -8.19
C PHE A 228 -13.43 2.61 -8.13
N ARG A 229 -12.60 2.51 -9.17
CA ARG A 229 -11.35 3.27 -9.30
C ARG A 229 -11.53 4.47 -10.22
N GLY A 230 -10.86 5.57 -9.90
CA GLY A 230 -10.95 6.82 -10.65
C GLY A 230 -10.59 6.65 -12.13
N SER A 231 -9.54 5.90 -12.44
CA SER A 231 -9.15 5.58 -13.81
C SER A 231 -10.24 4.87 -14.61
N ALA A 232 -10.97 3.93 -14.01
CA ALA A 232 -12.07 3.23 -14.66
C ALA A 232 -13.29 4.12 -14.89
N LEU A 233 -13.61 5.00 -13.92
CA LEU A 233 -14.76 5.91 -13.99
C LEU A 233 -14.50 7.13 -14.90
N LEU A 234 -13.25 7.59 -14.96
CA LEU A 234 -12.84 8.73 -15.78
C LEU A 234 -12.42 8.31 -17.19
N ALA A 235 -12.17 7.02 -17.45
CA ALA A 235 -11.82 6.50 -18.78
C ALA A 235 -12.80 6.96 -19.89
N PRO A 236 -14.13 6.92 -19.70
CA PRO A 236 -15.08 7.42 -20.69
C PRO A 236 -14.97 8.94 -20.95
N LEU A 237 -14.62 9.72 -19.93
CA LEU A 237 -14.50 11.18 -20.01
C LEU A 237 -13.16 11.64 -20.62
N ILE A 238 -12.10 10.84 -20.43
CA ILE A 238 -10.76 11.11 -20.97
C ILE A 238 -10.67 10.61 -22.43
N ALA A 239 -11.31 9.48 -22.76
CA ALA A 239 -11.29 8.91 -24.11
C ALA A 239 -12.03 9.76 -25.16
N THR A 240 -12.88 10.69 -24.75
CA THR A 240 -13.61 11.58 -25.68
C THR A 240 -12.78 12.70 -26.31
N GLN A 241 -11.48 12.84 -26.01
CA GLN A 241 -10.63 13.89 -26.60
C GLN A 241 -9.57 13.44 -27.63
N SER A 242 -9.42 12.13 -27.92
CA SER A 242 -8.57 11.68 -29.03
C SER A 242 -9.43 11.27 -30.23
N GLY A 243 -9.86 12.27 -31.01
CA GLY A 243 -10.41 12.04 -32.33
C GLY A 243 -9.36 11.45 -33.28
N GLY A 244 -9.45 10.14 -33.50
CA GLY A 244 -8.78 9.39 -34.57
C GLY A 244 -9.42 8.01 -34.68
N PRO A 245 -9.69 7.48 -35.89
CA PRO A 245 -10.48 6.26 -36.05
C PRO A 245 -9.80 5.07 -35.37
N PRO A 246 -10.58 4.13 -34.81
CA PRO A 246 -10.03 2.94 -34.17
C PRO A 246 -9.38 2.05 -35.23
N SER A 247 -8.05 1.91 -35.18
CA SER A 247 -7.37 0.82 -35.86
C SER A 247 -7.67 -0.48 -35.11
N ALA A 248 -8.51 -1.29 -35.73
CA ALA A 248 -8.91 -2.59 -35.26
C ALA A 248 -7.77 -3.61 -35.40
N ALA A 249 -7.32 -4.17 -34.28
CA ALA A 249 -6.70 -5.48 -34.19
C ALA A 249 -6.89 -5.98 -32.75
N ALA A 250 -7.53 -7.10 -32.45
CA ALA A 250 -8.27 -8.06 -33.24
C ALA A 250 -9.15 -8.82 -32.24
N ALA A 251 -10.47 -8.84 -32.47
CA ALA A 251 -11.33 -9.85 -31.87
C ALA A 251 -10.98 -11.19 -32.52
N VAL A 252 -10.58 -12.19 -31.73
CA VAL A 252 -10.67 -13.59 -32.14
C VAL A 252 -11.72 -14.27 -31.27
N SER A 253 -12.79 -14.62 -31.95
CA SER A 253 -13.81 -15.60 -31.57
C SER A 253 -13.16 -16.91 -31.11
N GLY A 254 -13.54 -17.35 -29.92
CA GLY A 254 -13.51 -18.76 -29.53
C GLY A 254 -14.89 -19.15 -29.02
N ASN A 255 -15.68 -19.82 -29.86
CA ASN A 255 -16.92 -20.49 -29.47
C ASN A 255 -16.72 -21.34 -28.21
N PHE A 256 -17.28 -20.93 -27.07
CA PHE A 256 -17.43 -21.80 -25.92
C PHE A 256 -18.92 -22.02 -25.62
N ARG A 257 -19.51 -23.03 -26.28
CA ARG A 257 -20.73 -23.70 -25.79
C ARG A 257 -20.31 -24.72 -24.72
N GLY A 258 -20.05 -24.24 -23.51
CA GLY A 258 -19.89 -25.10 -22.34
C GLY A 258 -21.03 -24.86 -21.37
N LYS A 259 -21.86 -25.88 -21.12
CA LYS A 259 -22.80 -25.86 -19.99
C LYS A 259 -21.99 -25.66 -18.70
N GLY A 260 -22.13 -24.51 -18.05
CA GLY A 260 -21.52 -24.26 -16.74
C GLY A 260 -22.03 -25.28 -15.72
N ARG A 261 -21.17 -26.23 -15.33
CA ARG A 261 -21.33 -26.98 -14.08
C ARG A 261 -20.56 -26.24 -12.99
N ARG A 262 -21.23 -26.01 -11.86
CA ARG A 262 -20.65 -25.48 -10.63
C ARG A 262 -19.48 -26.38 -10.20
N LEU A 263 -18.30 -25.80 -9.97
CA LEU A 263 -17.17 -26.49 -9.37
C LEU A 263 -17.22 -26.30 -7.85
N HIS A 264 -18.13 -27.01 -7.18
CA HIS A 264 -18.03 -27.36 -5.75
C HIS A 264 -18.90 -28.59 -5.48
N ASP A 265 -18.44 -29.75 -5.94
CA ASP A 265 -18.83 -31.03 -5.34
C ASP A 265 -17.65 -31.49 -4.49
N GLY A 266 -17.82 -31.48 -3.16
CA GLY A 266 -16.78 -31.70 -2.16
C GLY A 266 -16.17 -33.10 -2.14
N LYS A 267 -15.43 -33.48 -3.18
CA LYS A 267 -14.50 -34.62 -3.20
C LYS A 267 -13.06 -34.14 -3.29
N ALA A 268 -12.17 -34.84 -2.60
CA ALA A 268 -10.74 -34.53 -2.56
C ALA A 268 -10.14 -34.49 -3.97
N VAL A 269 -9.54 -33.36 -4.33
CA VAL A 269 -8.85 -33.18 -5.61
C VAL A 269 -7.52 -33.92 -5.55
N ALA A 270 -7.33 -34.89 -6.44
CA ALA A 270 -6.03 -35.54 -6.63
C ALA A 270 -5.00 -34.50 -7.10
N ALA A 271 -3.83 -34.48 -6.44
CA ALA A 271 -2.76 -33.54 -6.73
C ALA A 271 -2.30 -33.60 -8.20
N PRO A 272 -1.99 -32.46 -8.83
CA PRO A 272 -1.48 -32.47 -10.20
C PRO A 272 -0.06 -33.08 -10.21
N ARG A 273 0.06 -34.20 -10.93
CA ARG A 273 1.34 -34.78 -11.33
C ARG A 273 2.03 -33.84 -12.31
N HIS A 274 2.95 -33.02 -11.83
CA HIS A 274 4.06 -32.53 -12.65
C HIS A 274 5.38 -32.87 -11.96
N ALA A 275 5.77 -34.12 -12.15
CA ALA A 275 7.17 -34.51 -12.03
C ALA A 275 7.94 -33.93 -13.22
N ALA A 276 9.07 -33.31 -12.89
CA ALA A 276 10.28 -33.15 -13.69
C ALA A 276 10.15 -32.55 -15.11
N ARG A 277 10.43 -31.25 -15.20
CA ARG A 277 11.26 -30.73 -16.29
C ARG A 277 12.26 -29.72 -15.73
N ALA A 278 13.50 -30.17 -15.56
CA ALA A 278 14.64 -29.31 -15.29
C ALA A 278 15.24 -28.84 -16.63
N ALA A 279 15.36 -27.52 -16.82
CA ALA A 279 16.33 -26.85 -17.69
C ALA A 279 16.23 -25.35 -17.39
N GLY A 280 17.38 -24.68 -17.22
CA GLY A 280 17.47 -23.28 -16.77
C GLY A 280 16.71 -22.31 -17.66
N THR A 281 15.74 -21.62 -17.07
CA THR A 281 15.15 -20.40 -17.63
C THR A 281 15.72 -19.26 -16.81
N GLY A 282 16.35 -18.27 -17.47
CA GLY A 282 16.98 -17.11 -16.84
C GLY A 282 16.00 -16.14 -16.17
N ALA A 283 15.12 -16.65 -15.32
CA ALA A 283 14.09 -15.96 -14.58
C ALA A 283 14.05 -16.49 -13.14
N VAL A 284 13.72 -15.62 -12.18
CA VAL A 284 13.61 -15.98 -10.76
C VAL A 284 12.27 -16.70 -10.52
N VAL A 285 12.33 -17.97 -10.12
CA VAL A 285 11.14 -18.80 -9.94
C VAL A 285 10.59 -18.66 -8.51
N PRO A 286 9.31 -18.31 -8.31
CA PRO A 286 8.70 -18.29 -6.99
C PRO A 286 8.45 -19.71 -6.47
N LEU A 287 8.89 -20.00 -5.25
CA LEU A 287 8.61 -21.27 -4.58
C LEU A 287 7.30 -21.18 -3.78
N THR A 288 6.37 -22.09 -4.06
CA THR A 288 5.00 -22.10 -3.48
C THR A 288 4.73 -23.30 -2.57
N SER A 289 5.70 -24.18 -2.35
CA SER A 289 5.57 -25.32 -1.43
C SER A 289 6.92 -25.73 -0.86
N THR A 290 6.90 -26.35 0.33
CA THR A 290 8.10 -26.91 0.98
C THR A 290 8.71 -28.07 0.19
N SER A 291 7.88 -28.88 -0.47
CA SER A 291 8.35 -29.94 -1.39
C SER A 291 9.07 -29.38 -2.61
N ALA A 292 8.63 -28.24 -3.14
CA ALA A 292 9.31 -27.58 -4.26
C ALA A 292 10.68 -27.03 -3.86
N LEU A 293 10.84 -26.56 -2.61
CA LEU A 293 12.14 -26.15 -2.08
C LEU A 293 13.13 -27.32 -2.00
N ALA A 294 12.71 -28.45 -1.44
CA ALA A 294 13.57 -29.64 -1.36
C ALA A 294 14.02 -30.10 -2.75
N ALA A 295 13.11 -30.09 -3.73
CA ALA A 295 13.44 -30.39 -5.13
C ALA A 295 14.39 -29.36 -5.76
N ALA A 296 14.22 -28.07 -5.45
CA ALA A 296 15.10 -27.01 -5.91
C ALA A 296 16.54 -27.18 -5.39
N LEU A 297 16.68 -27.52 -4.10
CA LEU A 297 17.97 -27.75 -3.43
C LEU A 297 18.68 -29.01 -3.91
N ALA A 298 17.93 -30.07 -4.24
CA ALA A 298 18.46 -31.35 -4.70
C ALA A 298 18.92 -31.34 -6.17
N GLY A 299 18.56 -30.32 -6.95
CA GLY A 299 18.94 -30.25 -8.36
C GLY A 299 20.45 -30.03 -8.57
N PRO A 300 20.98 -30.35 -9.78
CA PRO A 300 22.38 -30.12 -10.11
C PRO A 300 22.72 -28.62 -10.25
N GLY A 301 23.96 -28.25 -9.94
CA GLY A 301 24.46 -26.88 -10.05
C GLY A 301 24.16 -25.97 -8.85
N LEU A 302 24.45 -24.68 -9.00
CA LEU A 302 24.24 -23.67 -7.98
C LEU A 302 22.77 -23.22 -7.98
N ALA A 303 22.15 -23.22 -6.81
CA ALA A 303 20.82 -22.67 -6.56
C ALA A 303 20.93 -21.45 -5.65
N VAL A 304 20.29 -20.35 -6.03
CA VAL A 304 20.25 -19.10 -5.26
C VAL A 304 18.82 -18.88 -4.82
N ILE A 305 18.61 -18.67 -3.53
CA ILE A 305 17.29 -18.48 -2.94
C ILE A 305 17.25 -17.13 -2.23
N ASP A 306 16.37 -16.24 -2.70
CA ASP A 306 16.05 -14.97 -2.06
C ASP A 306 14.90 -15.13 -1.06
N PHE A 307 15.20 -14.95 0.22
CA PHE A 307 14.21 -14.89 1.29
C PHE A 307 13.75 -13.44 1.46
N TYR A 308 12.52 -13.18 1.03
CA TYR A 308 11.94 -11.84 0.99
C TYR A 308 10.62 -11.78 1.73
N ALA A 309 10.17 -10.55 2.01
CA ALA A 309 8.81 -10.27 2.46
C ALA A 309 8.19 -9.19 1.56
N VAL A 310 6.88 -9.22 1.36
CA VAL A 310 6.19 -8.28 0.44
C VAL A 310 6.33 -6.82 0.89
N TRP A 311 6.34 -6.59 2.21
CA TRP A 311 6.48 -5.28 2.84
C TRP A 311 7.94 -4.78 2.94
N CYS A 312 8.92 -5.61 2.59
CA CYS A 312 10.34 -5.29 2.75
C CYS A 312 10.83 -4.35 1.63
N GLY A 313 11.04 -3.08 1.96
CA GLY A 313 11.56 -2.06 1.04
C GLY A 313 12.90 -2.45 0.37
N PRO A 314 13.94 -2.86 1.11
CA PRO A 314 15.21 -3.30 0.53
C PRO A 314 15.07 -4.52 -0.39
N CYS A 315 14.10 -5.41 -0.13
CA CYS A 315 13.82 -6.57 -0.98
C CYS A 315 13.26 -6.14 -2.34
N LYS A 316 12.35 -5.15 -2.37
CA LYS A 316 11.80 -4.58 -3.60
C LYS A 316 12.92 -3.98 -4.49
N GLN A 317 13.96 -3.41 -3.89
CA GLN A 317 15.13 -2.88 -4.62
C GLN A 317 16.05 -4.00 -5.16
N LEU A 318 16.17 -5.11 -4.43
CA LEU A 318 17.03 -6.23 -4.80
C LEU A 318 16.42 -7.12 -5.90
N ALA A 319 15.10 -7.27 -5.93
CA ALA A 319 14.38 -8.09 -6.90
C ALA A 319 14.79 -7.87 -8.38
N PRO A 320 14.80 -6.64 -8.93
CA PRO A 320 15.20 -6.42 -10.32
C PRO A 320 16.67 -6.77 -10.60
N LEU A 321 17.55 -6.70 -9.59
CA LEU A 321 18.95 -7.09 -9.75
C LEU A 321 19.10 -8.62 -9.81
N LEU A 322 18.34 -9.35 -9.01
CA LEU A 322 18.30 -10.81 -9.07
C LEU A 322 17.71 -11.31 -10.39
N ASP A 323 16.69 -10.62 -10.94
CA ASP A 323 16.16 -10.92 -12.28
C ASP A 323 17.22 -10.71 -13.37
N GLN A 324 18.02 -9.64 -13.28
CA GLN A 324 19.15 -9.41 -14.19
C GLN A 324 20.24 -10.48 -14.05
N TYR A 325 20.52 -10.96 -12.83
CA TYR A 325 21.49 -12.03 -12.61
C TYR A 325 20.97 -13.37 -13.13
N ALA A 326 19.69 -13.66 -12.95
CA ALA A 326 19.05 -14.83 -13.53
C ALA A 326 19.14 -14.83 -15.05
N ALA A 327 18.93 -13.68 -15.69
CA ALA A 327 19.06 -13.55 -17.14
C ALA A 327 20.50 -13.74 -17.65
N LYS A 328 21.51 -13.30 -16.87
CA LYS A 328 22.94 -13.41 -17.25
C LYS A 328 23.57 -14.77 -16.94
N HIS A 329 23.13 -15.44 -15.87
CA HIS A 329 23.70 -16.68 -15.38
C HIS A 329 22.71 -17.84 -15.56
N THR A 330 22.52 -18.29 -16.81
CA THR A 330 21.57 -19.35 -17.17
C THR A 330 21.91 -20.73 -16.59
N ALA A 331 23.17 -20.95 -16.17
CA ALA A 331 23.61 -22.15 -15.48
C ALA A 331 23.23 -22.18 -13.99
N VAL A 332 22.89 -21.01 -13.41
CA VAL A 332 22.50 -20.85 -12.01
C VAL A 332 20.98 -20.78 -11.91
N ARG A 333 20.41 -21.47 -10.93
CA ARG A 333 18.96 -21.49 -10.72
C ARG A 333 18.58 -20.48 -9.65
N PHE A 334 17.76 -19.50 -9.99
CA PHE A 334 17.31 -18.48 -9.05
C PHE A 334 15.88 -18.75 -8.59
N TYR A 335 15.68 -18.64 -7.28
CA TYR A 335 14.41 -18.85 -6.61
C TYR A 335 14.13 -17.71 -5.64
N LYS A 336 12.85 -17.48 -5.35
CA LYS A 336 12.42 -16.58 -4.28
C LYS A 336 11.37 -17.23 -3.41
N ILE A 337 11.42 -16.94 -2.11
CA ILE A 337 10.48 -17.45 -1.12
C ILE A 337 10.01 -16.34 -0.20
N ASP A 338 8.69 -16.29 -0.02
CA ASP A 338 8.02 -15.35 0.86
C ASP A 338 8.04 -15.88 2.30
N VAL A 339 8.78 -15.22 3.18
CA VAL A 339 8.94 -15.63 4.58
C VAL A 339 7.64 -15.55 5.37
N ASP A 340 6.70 -14.68 4.97
CA ASP A 340 5.40 -14.55 5.63
C ASP A 340 4.50 -15.74 5.31
N ARG A 341 4.67 -16.35 4.12
CA ARG A 341 3.93 -17.56 3.71
C ARG A 341 4.57 -18.85 4.23
N PHE A 342 5.90 -18.85 4.40
CA PHE A 342 6.66 -20.04 4.80
C PHE A 342 7.57 -19.78 6.02
N PRO A 343 7.01 -19.40 7.18
CA PRO A 343 7.81 -19.05 8.36
C PRO A 343 8.66 -20.21 8.88
N GLY A 344 8.18 -21.45 8.79
CA GLY A 344 8.95 -22.64 9.19
C GLY A 344 10.20 -22.89 8.34
N VAL A 345 10.14 -22.53 7.05
CA VAL A 345 11.30 -22.63 6.16
C VAL A 345 12.33 -21.55 6.49
N ALA A 346 11.87 -20.31 6.70
CA ALA A 346 12.74 -19.22 7.14
C ALA A 346 13.45 -19.56 8.46
N ALA A 347 12.74 -20.14 9.42
CA ALA A 347 13.31 -20.59 10.69
C ALA A 347 14.34 -21.71 10.52
N THR A 348 14.06 -22.71 9.66
CA THR A 348 14.99 -23.84 9.39
C THR A 348 16.31 -23.37 8.77
N HIS A 349 16.27 -22.28 8.00
CA HIS A 349 17.45 -21.67 7.38
C HIS A 349 18.02 -20.48 8.17
N GLU A 350 17.57 -20.26 9.41
CA GLU A 350 18.05 -19.18 10.29
C GLU A 350 17.99 -17.79 9.65
N VAL A 351 16.89 -17.51 8.94
CA VAL A 351 16.64 -16.21 8.30
C VAL A 351 15.99 -15.28 9.31
N HIS A 352 16.79 -14.36 9.85
CA HIS A 352 16.38 -13.38 10.86
C HIS A 352 16.20 -11.95 10.32
N ALA A 353 16.68 -11.70 9.10
CA ALA A 353 16.60 -10.40 8.44
C ALA A 353 16.32 -10.59 6.95
N MET A 354 15.57 -9.67 6.36
CA MET A 354 15.26 -9.67 4.93
C MET A 354 15.84 -8.42 4.25
N PRO A 355 16.32 -8.52 3.00
CA PRO A 355 16.47 -9.77 2.24
C PRO A 355 17.65 -10.59 2.78
N THR A 356 17.54 -11.91 2.73
CA THR A 356 18.69 -12.82 2.89
C THR A 356 18.76 -13.71 1.67
N VAL A 357 19.90 -13.70 0.99
CA VAL A 357 20.16 -14.52 -0.18
C VAL A 357 21.08 -15.67 0.20
N LEU A 358 20.59 -16.90 0.04
CA LEU A 358 21.34 -18.12 0.33
C LEU A 358 21.75 -18.82 -0.96
N PHE A 359 22.96 -19.37 -0.97
CA PHE A 359 23.54 -20.10 -2.08
C PHE A 359 23.70 -21.56 -1.70
N PHE A 360 23.17 -22.45 -2.53
CA PHE A 360 23.19 -23.89 -2.32
C PHE A 360 23.85 -24.62 -3.47
N ARG A 361 24.68 -25.62 -3.15
CA ARG A 361 25.26 -26.54 -4.12
C ARG A 361 25.12 -27.95 -3.59
N ALA A 362 24.48 -28.83 -4.37
CA ALA A 362 24.18 -30.21 -3.96
C ALA A 362 23.52 -30.30 -2.58
N GLY A 363 22.52 -29.45 -2.33
CA GLY A 363 21.77 -29.40 -1.06
C GLY A 363 22.51 -28.79 0.14
N LYS A 364 23.77 -28.37 0.02
CA LYS A 364 24.53 -27.71 1.10
C LYS A 364 24.60 -26.21 0.88
N GLU A 365 24.41 -25.43 1.95
CA GLU A 365 24.64 -23.99 1.93
C GLU A 365 26.14 -23.72 1.78
N VAL A 366 26.52 -22.97 0.74
CA VAL A 366 27.92 -22.61 0.43
C VAL A 366 28.23 -21.14 0.68
N ALA A 367 27.21 -20.29 0.67
CA ALA A 367 27.34 -18.87 0.99
C ALA A 367 26.00 -18.28 1.43
N ARG A 368 26.10 -17.19 2.22
CA ARG A 368 24.99 -16.40 2.72
C ARG A 368 25.31 -14.93 2.57
N VAL A 369 24.35 -14.16 2.07
CA VAL A 369 24.42 -12.71 2.05
C VAL A 369 23.18 -12.16 2.74
N GLN A 370 23.38 -11.50 3.87
CA GLN A 370 22.31 -10.80 4.58
C GLN A 370 22.27 -9.33 4.16
N GLY A 371 21.08 -8.82 3.90
CA GLY A 371 20.83 -7.46 3.45
C GLY A 371 20.95 -7.26 1.93
N ALA A 372 20.47 -6.10 1.46
CA ALA A 372 20.51 -5.72 0.06
C ALA A 372 21.93 -5.27 -0.34
N ASN A 373 22.86 -6.22 -0.50
CA ASN A 373 24.25 -5.97 -0.91
C ASN A 373 24.56 -6.61 -2.28
N PRO A 374 24.36 -5.87 -3.39
CA PRO A 374 24.56 -6.40 -4.74
C PRO A 374 26.01 -6.81 -5.03
N SER A 375 26.99 -6.14 -4.42
CA SER A 375 28.41 -6.44 -4.61
C SER A 375 28.78 -7.79 -4.01
N ALA A 376 28.29 -8.08 -2.80
CA ALA A 376 28.49 -9.36 -2.14
C ALA A 376 27.81 -10.51 -2.90
N ILE A 377 26.58 -10.30 -3.40
CA ILE A 377 25.86 -11.28 -4.22
C ILE A 377 26.61 -11.58 -5.51
N ARG A 378 27.14 -10.55 -6.18
CA ARG A 378 27.95 -10.73 -7.40
C ARG A 378 29.25 -11.49 -7.14
N ALA A 379 29.94 -11.16 -6.05
CA ALA A 379 31.16 -11.87 -5.66
C ALA A 379 30.87 -13.35 -5.37
N ALA A 380 29.80 -13.64 -4.61
CA ALA A 380 29.38 -15.01 -4.33
C ALA A 380 28.98 -15.76 -5.61
N LEU A 381 28.28 -15.13 -6.56
CA LEU A 381 28.00 -15.72 -7.86
C LEU A 381 29.29 -16.07 -8.60
N GLN A 382 30.28 -15.19 -8.65
CA GLN A 382 31.55 -15.45 -9.34
C GLN A 382 32.39 -16.56 -8.69
N SER A 383 32.36 -16.67 -7.36
CA SER A 383 33.13 -17.69 -6.64
C SER A 383 32.54 -19.09 -6.76
N TYR A 384 31.22 -19.20 -6.98
CA TYR A 384 30.52 -20.49 -6.91
C TYR A 384 29.77 -20.91 -8.19
N SER A 385 29.69 -20.03 -9.21
CA SER A 385 29.05 -20.32 -10.51
C SER A 385 29.75 -21.38 -11.32
#